data_AF-A0A952IIK2-F1
#
_entry.id   AF-A0A952IIK2-F1
#
_cell.length_a   1.000
_cell.length_b   1.000
_cell.length_c   1.000
_cell.angle_alpha   90.00
_cell.angle_beta   90.00
_cell.angle_gamma   90.00
#
_symmetry.space_group_name_H-M   'P 1'
#
loop_
_entity.id
_entity.type
_entity.pdbx_description
1 polymer ?
#
loop_
_entity_poly.entity_id
_entity_poly.type
_entity_poly.pdbx_seq_one_letter_code
_entity_poly.pdbx_strand_id
1 'polypeptide(L)'
;MRSSIPAELSPLSVRKAAFHKLMSVSLALSIGLSGSLPVFAAPGDVNSVNDGQTVSGGTYYNTAGDKTTFVNSGSGGLWVPPDATVVGLEVNGIGGNPSENLTGNGGHLHFYAPGSVIRVDGTVDVRGLTGSGYATANGGRVTMDAQYIYQNGNIWADGTNGGAIVFNTVSVVFEPGSQT
;
A
#
# COMPACT_ATOMS: atom_id res chain seq x y z
N MET A 1 -44.44 -18.33 58.71
CA MET A 1 -43.47 -19.44 58.59
C MET A 1 -43.79 -20.22 57.32
N ARG A 2 -42.78 -20.45 56.46
CA ARG A 2 -42.49 -21.60 55.53
C ARG A 2 -43.69 -22.49 55.08
N SER A 3 -43.82 -23.02 53.85
CA SER A 3 -42.86 -23.38 52.80
C SER A 3 -43.61 -24.00 51.58
N SER A 4 -43.12 -23.69 50.38
CA SER A 4 -43.04 -24.40 49.08
C SER A 4 -43.79 -25.71 48.72
N ILE A 5 -44.49 -25.65 47.56
CA ILE A 5 -44.66 -26.52 46.33
C ILE A 5 -43.66 -27.69 46.11
N PRO A 6 -43.75 -28.65 45.13
CA PRO A 6 -44.74 -28.98 44.05
C PRO A 6 -44.95 -30.49 43.68
N ALA A 7 -45.78 -30.81 42.66
CA ALA A 7 -45.67 -31.98 41.73
C ALA A 7 -46.71 -31.82 40.57
N GLU A 8 -46.32 -31.54 39.33
CA GLU A 8 -46.02 -32.46 38.21
C GLU A 8 -47.24 -33.26 37.67
N LEU A 9 -47.49 -33.16 36.35
CA LEU A 9 -47.76 -34.26 35.40
C LEU A 9 -48.28 -33.71 34.05
N SER A 10 -47.67 -34.16 32.95
CA SER A 10 -48.22 -34.10 31.58
C SER A 10 -48.59 -35.52 31.14
N PRO A 11 -49.53 -35.73 30.18
CA PRO A 11 -49.06 -36.01 28.80
C PRO A 11 -50.03 -35.72 27.62
N LEU A 12 -49.39 -35.57 26.44
CA LEU A 12 -49.69 -36.02 25.06
C LEU A 12 -50.98 -35.67 24.24
N SER A 13 -50.66 -35.17 23.02
CA SER A 13 -51.22 -35.53 21.69
C SER A 13 -52.55 -34.87 21.28
N VAL A 14 -52.87 -34.50 20.04
CA VAL A 14 -52.33 -34.63 18.66
C VAL A 14 -52.78 -33.34 17.94
N ARG A 15 -51.91 -32.64 17.19
CA ARG A 15 -52.36 -31.54 16.31
C ARG A 15 -52.35 -31.98 14.84
N LYS A 16 -53.46 -31.59 14.20
CA LYS A 16 -53.88 -31.80 12.81
C LYS A 16 -52.79 -31.50 11.77
N ALA A 17 -52.78 -32.34 10.74
CA ALA A 17 -52.09 -32.10 9.48
C ALA A 17 -52.61 -30.81 8.80
N ALA A 18 -51.68 -29.96 8.34
CA ALA A 18 -51.97 -28.86 7.43
C ALA A 18 -50.90 -28.82 6.33
N PHE A 19 -51.33 -29.25 5.14
CA PHE A 19 -50.67 -29.10 3.86
C PHE A 19 -50.18 -27.65 3.67
N HIS A 20 -48.87 -27.44 3.58
CA HIS A 20 -48.29 -26.15 3.18
C HIS A 20 -47.62 -26.31 1.83
N LYS A 21 -48.15 -25.58 0.84
CA LYS A 21 -47.55 -25.38 -0.49
C LYS A 21 -46.15 -24.80 -0.31
N LEU A 22 -45.13 -25.54 -0.75
CA LEU A 22 -43.79 -25.01 -0.96
C LEU A 22 -43.83 -24.06 -2.17
N MET A 23 -43.76 -22.76 -1.90
CA MET A 23 -43.45 -21.75 -2.91
C MET A 23 -41.93 -21.58 -2.95
N SER A 24 -41.30 -22.07 -4.02
CA SER A 24 -39.88 -21.87 -4.26
C SER A 24 -39.64 -20.41 -4.65
N VAL A 25 -39.08 -19.61 -3.75
CA VAL A 25 -38.55 -18.28 -4.07
C VAL A 25 -37.11 -18.47 -4.52
N SER A 26 -36.86 -18.37 -5.83
CA SER A 26 -35.51 -18.33 -6.36
C SER A 26 -34.92 -16.92 -6.15
N LEU A 27 -33.98 -16.78 -5.23
CA LEU A 27 -33.16 -15.58 -5.11
C LEU A 27 -32.01 -15.67 -6.12
N ALA A 28 -32.16 -15.00 -7.27
CA ALA A 28 -31.08 -14.89 -8.25
C ALA A 28 -30.08 -13.83 -7.77
N LEU A 29 -28.96 -14.27 -7.19
CA LEU A 29 -27.82 -13.41 -6.88
C LEU A 29 -26.95 -13.29 -8.14
N SER A 30 -27.25 -12.30 -8.99
CA SER A 30 -26.36 -11.94 -10.10
C SER A 30 -25.17 -11.15 -9.56
N ILE A 31 -24.10 -11.86 -9.19
CA ILE A 31 -22.79 -11.24 -8.93
C ILE A 31 -22.17 -10.95 -10.30
N GLY A 32 -22.41 -9.74 -10.81
CA GLY A 32 -21.60 -9.19 -11.89
C GLY A 32 -20.23 -8.83 -11.36
N LEU A 33 -19.34 -9.81 -11.17
CA LEU A 33 -17.94 -9.55 -10.87
C LEU A 33 -17.16 -9.41 -12.18
N SER A 34 -17.36 -8.28 -12.86
CA SER A 34 -16.39 -7.74 -13.81
C SER A 34 -15.61 -6.63 -13.11
N GLY A 35 -14.99 -6.96 -11.98
CA GLY A 35 -13.90 -6.18 -11.43
C GLY A 35 -12.63 -6.80 -11.95
N SER A 36 -11.85 -6.09 -12.77
CA SER A 36 -10.42 -6.38 -12.85
C SER A 36 -9.92 -6.41 -11.40
N LEU A 37 -9.44 -7.57 -10.95
CA LEU A 37 -8.67 -7.62 -9.71
C LEU A 37 -7.60 -6.52 -9.83
N PRO A 38 -7.35 -5.69 -8.79
CA PRO A 38 -6.20 -4.81 -8.84
C PRO A 38 -5.00 -5.73 -9.10
N VAL A 39 -4.37 -5.58 -10.26
CA VAL A 39 -3.05 -6.15 -10.48
C VAL A 39 -2.19 -5.41 -9.49
N PHE A 40 -1.83 -6.08 -8.40
CA PHE A 40 -0.92 -5.51 -7.43
C PHE A 40 0.38 -5.24 -8.15
N ALA A 41 0.80 -3.99 -8.07
CA ALA A 41 2.05 -3.56 -8.64
C ALA A 41 3.23 -4.35 -8.07
N ALA A 42 4.27 -4.51 -8.89
CA ALA A 42 5.54 -5.12 -8.53
C ALA A 42 6.69 -4.24 -9.03
N PRO A 43 7.94 -4.47 -8.55
CA PRO A 43 9.11 -3.87 -9.19
C PRO A 43 9.08 -4.08 -10.71
N GLY A 44 9.32 -3.03 -11.47
CA GLY A 44 9.19 -3.01 -12.93
C GLY A 44 7.95 -2.29 -13.44
N ASP A 45 6.91 -2.13 -12.62
CA ASP A 45 5.68 -1.47 -13.04
C ASP A 45 5.81 0.06 -13.07
N VAL A 46 5.07 0.67 -14.00
CA VAL A 46 5.01 2.13 -14.20
C VAL A 46 3.72 2.67 -13.59
N ASN A 47 3.79 3.76 -12.83
CA ASN A 47 2.64 4.45 -12.21
C ASN A 47 1.79 3.52 -11.33
N SER A 48 2.49 2.76 -10.50
CA SER A 48 1.94 1.55 -9.93
C SER A 48 1.38 1.78 -8.52
N VAL A 49 0.41 0.97 -8.07
CA VAL A 49 -0.11 1.00 -6.69
C VAL A 49 0.12 -0.36 -6.02
N ASN A 50 0.95 -0.36 -4.99
CA ASN A 50 1.39 -1.53 -4.25
C ASN A 50 0.70 -1.49 -2.88
N ASP A 51 -0.13 -2.48 -2.57
CA ASP A 51 -0.80 -2.58 -1.28
C ASP A 51 -0.17 -3.68 -0.42
N GLY A 52 0.25 -3.31 0.79
CA GLY A 52 0.84 -4.24 1.75
C GLY A 52 1.60 -3.52 2.85
N GLN A 53 1.85 -4.24 3.95
CA GLN A 53 2.58 -3.69 5.09
C GLN A 53 4.08 -3.49 4.78
N THR A 54 4.66 -4.37 3.97
CA THR A 54 6.10 -4.37 3.65
C THR A 54 6.30 -3.91 2.21
N VAL A 55 7.16 -2.92 2.03
CA VAL A 55 7.57 -2.44 0.72
C VAL A 55 8.73 -3.28 0.23
N SER A 56 8.54 -3.97 -0.89
CA SER A 56 9.58 -4.79 -1.50
C SER A 56 10.66 -3.91 -2.13
N GLY A 57 11.92 -4.29 -1.93
CA GLY A 57 13.04 -3.70 -2.67
C GLY A 57 12.92 -3.97 -4.18
N GLY A 58 13.47 -3.08 -4.98
CA GLY A 58 13.40 -3.13 -6.43
C GLY A 58 13.24 -1.75 -7.05
N THR A 59 13.20 -1.70 -8.38
CA THR A 59 13.01 -0.47 -9.13
C THR A 59 11.56 -0.32 -9.56
N TYR A 60 11.00 0.85 -9.27
CA TYR A 60 9.64 1.24 -9.64
C TYR A 60 9.72 2.45 -10.54
N TYR A 61 8.83 2.49 -11.52
CA TYR A 61 8.85 3.51 -12.54
C TYR A 61 7.62 4.41 -12.43
N ASN A 62 7.76 5.64 -12.91
CA ASN A 62 6.63 6.53 -13.12
C ASN A 62 6.87 7.41 -14.36
N THR A 63 5.80 7.87 -14.98
CA THR A 63 5.88 8.92 -16.00
C THR A 63 5.99 10.29 -15.36
N ALA A 64 6.36 11.28 -16.18
CA ALA A 64 6.44 12.67 -15.74
C ALA A 64 5.10 13.16 -15.18
N GLY A 65 5.14 13.66 -13.94
CA GLY A 65 3.95 14.16 -13.22
C GLY A 65 3.12 13.09 -12.50
N ASP A 66 3.39 11.80 -12.74
CA ASP A 66 2.76 10.68 -12.05
C ASP A 66 3.67 10.11 -10.95
N LYS A 67 3.20 9.06 -10.26
CA LYS A 67 3.90 8.45 -9.12
C LYS A 67 3.64 6.95 -9.02
N THR A 68 4.57 6.24 -8.38
CA THR A 68 4.29 4.92 -7.79
C THR A 68 3.91 5.09 -6.32
N THR A 69 2.81 4.47 -5.91
CA THR A 69 2.27 4.56 -4.56
C THR A 69 2.39 3.23 -3.82
N PHE A 70 2.88 3.29 -2.59
CA PHE A 70 2.83 2.21 -1.61
C PHE A 70 1.77 2.56 -0.58
N VAL A 71 0.77 1.70 -0.41
CA VAL A 71 -0.31 1.86 0.55
C VAL A 71 -0.34 0.64 1.47
N ASN A 72 -0.78 0.83 2.71
CA ASN A 72 -1.25 -0.28 3.54
C ASN A 72 -2.72 -0.03 3.85
N SER A 73 -3.61 -0.75 3.16
CA SER A 73 -5.05 -0.71 3.43
C SER A 73 -5.45 -1.48 4.70
N GLY A 74 -4.54 -2.30 5.24
CA GLY A 74 -4.66 -3.00 6.51
C GLY A 74 -4.16 -2.19 7.71
N SER A 75 -4.14 -2.83 8.88
CA SER A 75 -3.55 -2.26 10.10
C SER A 75 -2.04 -2.48 10.14
N GLY A 76 -1.29 -1.59 10.80
CA GLY A 76 0.11 -1.85 11.20
C GLY A 76 1.19 -1.05 10.48
N GLY A 77 0.81 -0.05 9.67
CA GLY A 77 1.75 0.89 9.04
C GLY A 77 2.47 0.35 7.80
N LEU A 78 3.31 1.16 7.18
CA LEU A 78 4.15 0.79 6.04
C LEU A 78 5.60 0.65 6.48
N TRP A 79 6.30 -0.36 5.98
CA TRP A 79 7.67 -0.65 6.37
C TRP A 79 8.57 -0.93 5.16
N VAL A 80 9.63 -0.14 5.03
CA VAL A 80 10.78 -0.45 4.15
C VAL A 80 11.82 -1.18 5.00
N PRO A 81 12.00 -2.50 4.83
CA PRO A 81 12.87 -3.30 5.69
C PRO A 81 14.36 -2.99 5.45
N PRO A 82 15.26 -3.31 6.40
CA PRO A 82 16.67 -2.92 6.36
C PRO A 82 17.44 -3.37 5.11
N ASP A 83 17.06 -4.50 4.52
CA ASP A 83 17.67 -5.11 3.34
C ASP A 83 17.02 -4.67 2.02
N ALA A 84 15.95 -3.86 2.08
CA ALA A 84 15.31 -3.32 0.89
C ALA A 84 15.99 -2.04 0.40
N THR A 85 16.26 -2.00 -0.90
CA THR A 85 16.53 -0.77 -1.65
C THR A 85 15.38 -0.53 -2.62
N VAL A 86 14.59 0.51 -2.37
CA VAL A 86 13.44 0.92 -3.17
C VAL A 86 13.89 2.06 -4.08
N VAL A 87 13.99 1.80 -5.37
CA VAL A 87 14.46 2.77 -6.36
C VAL A 87 13.28 3.32 -7.14
N GLY A 88 13.17 4.64 -7.27
CA GLY A 88 12.17 5.30 -8.10
C GLY A 88 12.82 6.02 -9.28
N LEU A 89 12.43 5.70 -10.52
CA LEU A 89 12.96 6.33 -11.73
C LEU A 89 11.83 6.84 -12.63
N GLU A 90 12.04 7.99 -13.26
CA GLU A 90 11.10 8.52 -14.23
C GLU A 90 11.38 7.99 -15.65
N VAL A 91 10.33 7.63 -16.39
CA VAL A 91 10.38 7.15 -17.78
C VAL A 91 9.51 7.99 -18.71
N ASN A 92 9.85 8.03 -20.00
CA ASN A 92 9.10 8.83 -20.97
C ASN A 92 7.70 8.26 -21.29
N GLY A 93 7.41 6.99 -20.95
CA GLY A 93 6.11 6.40 -21.24
C GLY A 93 5.95 4.94 -20.81
N ILE A 94 4.72 4.45 -20.92
CA ILE A 94 4.30 3.09 -20.56
C ILE A 94 4.37 2.22 -21.82
N GLY A 95 5.55 1.72 -22.17
CA GLY A 95 5.74 0.85 -23.33
C GLY A 95 7.20 0.46 -23.54
N GLY A 96 7.44 -0.84 -23.76
CA GLY A 96 8.79 -1.40 -23.85
C GLY A 96 9.44 -1.61 -22.47
N ASN A 97 10.74 -1.87 -22.46
CA ASN A 97 11.50 -2.05 -21.23
C ASN A 97 11.72 -0.68 -20.55
N PRO A 98 11.14 -0.41 -19.36
CA PRO A 98 11.22 0.91 -18.73
C PRO A 98 12.66 1.36 -18.45
N SER A 99 13.58 0.42 -18.21
CA SER A 99 14.99 0.74 -17.98
C SER A 99 15.71 1.34 -19.19
N GLU A 100 15.16 1.17 -20.39
CA GLU A 100 15.73 1.69 -21.64
C GLU A 100 15.17 3.07 -22.01
N ASN A 101 14.17 3.57 -21.27
CA ASN A 101 13.42 4.77 -21.61
C ASN A 101 13.39 5.79 -20.46
N LEU A 102 14.49 5.87 -19.69
CA LEU A 102 14.64 6.82 -18.59
C LEU A 102 14.68 8.26 -19.11
N THR A 103 14.05 9.19 -18.40
CA THR A 103 14.06 10.62 -18.76
C THR A 103 15.33 11.35 -18.34
N GLY A 104 16.12 10.74 -17.45
CA GLY A 104 17.20 11.45 -16.74
C GLY A 104 16.72 12.21 -15.49
N ASN A 105 15.43 12.15 -15.17
CA ASN A 105 14.89 12.65 -13.91
C ASN A 105 14.74 11.52 -12.89
N GLY A 106 14.78 11.89 -11.61
CA GLY A 106 14.44 11.01 -10.51
C GLY A 106 12.95 10.70 -10.49
N GLY A 107 12.59 9.52 -9.98
CA GLY A 107 11.20 9.10 -9.89
C GLY A 107 10.41 9.82 -8.79
N HIS A 108 9.11 9.55 -8.73
CA HIS A 108 8.22 9.99 -7.67
C HIS A 108 7.64 8.77 -6.95
N LEU A 109 8.09 8.56 -5.71
CA LEU A 109 7.56 7.54 -4.82
C LEU A 109 6.67 8.16 -3.75
N HIS A 110 5.51 7.55 -3.52
CA HIS A 110 4.54 7.99 -2.53
C HIS A 110 4.22 6.87 -1.55
N PHE A 111 4.55 7.07 -0.28
CA PHE A 111 4.22 6.16 0.81
C PHE A 111 3.00 6.72 1.54
N TYR A 112 1.90 5.95 1.57
CA TYR A 112 0.61 6.38 2.04
C TYR A 112 0.08 5.45 3.13
N ALA A 113 0.25 5.83 4.40
CA ALA A 113 -0.26 5.11 5.57
C ALA A 113 -0.96 6.08 6.55
N PRO A 114 -2.09 6.70 6.14
CA PRO A 114 -2.79 7.68 6.97
C PRO A 114 -3.24 7.07 8.30
N GLY A 115 -3.10 7.82 9.39
CA GLY A 115 -3.47 7.34 10.73
C GLY A 115 -2.59 6.21 11.28
N SER A 116 -1.47 5.91 10.60
CA SER A 116 -0.54 4.84 10.96
C SER A 116 0.92 5.33 10.90
N VAL A 117 1.87 4.39 11.00
CA VAL A 117 3.30 4.68 10.93
C VAL A 117 3.86 4.36 9.54
N ILE A 118 4.78 5.18 9.03
CA ILE A 118 5.75 4.77 8.00
C ILE A 118 7.10 4.57 8.67
N ARG A 119 7.69 3.41 8.47
CA ARG A 119 9.02 3.05 8.97
C ARG A 119 9.97 2.80 7.80
N VAL A 120 11.09 3.51 7.77
CA VAL A 120 12.15 3.34 6.77
C VAL A 120 13.40 2.85 7.47
N ASP A 121 13.67 1.56 7.40
CA ASP A 121 14.94 0.97 7.88
C ASP A 121 15.92 0.72 6.72
N GLY A 122 15.40 0.48 5.51
CA GLY A 122 16.19 0.28 4.29
C GLY A 122 16.54 1.57 3.56
N THR A 123 16.75 1.48 2.25
CA THR A 123 17.07 2.62 1.40
C THR A 123 15.92 2.95 0.46
N VAL A 124 15.57 4.24 0.36
CA VAL A 124 14.71 4.78 -0.70
C VAL A 124 15.58 5.69 -1.56
N ASP A 125 15.67 5.43 -2.86
CA ASP A 125 16.51 6.21 -3.77
C ASP A 125 15.70 6.64 -5.00
N VAL A 126 15.42 7.93 -5.08
CA VAL A 126 14.73 8.55 -6.22
C VAL A 126 15.64 9.51 -6.96
N ARG A 127 16.97 9.40 -6.83
CA ARG A 127 17.89 10.21 -7.62
C ARG A 127 17.76 9.82 -9.09
N GLY A 128 17.82 10.82 -9.97
CA GLY A 128 17.79 10.55 -11.40
C GLY A 128 18.99 9.74 -11.87
N LEU A 129 18.85 9.10 -13.03
CA LEU A 129 19.92 8.38 -13.69
C LEU A 129 20.08 8.89 -15.12
N THR A 130 21.27 9.36 -15.46
CA THR A 130 21.70 9.46 -16.86
C THR A 130 22.69 8.33 -17.16
N GLY A 131 22.99 8.08 -18.44
CA GLY A 131 24.03 7.11 -18.83
C GLY A 131 25.42 7.37 -18.24
N SER A 132 25.64 8.50 -17.56
CA SER A 132 26.85 8.88 -16.83
C SER A 132 26.76 8.74 -15.29
N GLY A 133 25.66 8.23 -14.74
CA GLY A 133 25.45 7.96 -13.30
C GLY A 133 24.47 8.92 -12.60
N TYR A 134 24.28 8.72 -11.30
CA TYR A 134 23.26 9.41 -10.49
C TYR A 134 23.49 10.93 -10.31
N ALA A 135 24.74 11.37 -10.23
CA ALA A 135 25.09 12.76 -9.84
C ALA A 135 24.89 13.81 -10.94
N THR A 136 24.61 13.38 -12.18
CA THR A 136 24.43 14.26 -13.34
C THR A 136 22.96 14.42 -13.77
N ALA A 137 22.05 13.84 -13.00
CA ALA A 137 20.64 13.73 -13.30
C ALA A 137 19.79 14.63 -12.40
N ASN A 138 18.52 14.87 -12.73
CA ASN A 138 17.62 15.65 -11.88
C ASN A 138 17.15 14.80 -10.69
N GLY A 139 17.02 15.42 -9.52
CA GLY A 139 16.55 14.72 -8.33
C GLY A 139 15.07 14.38 -8.46
N GLY A 140 14.66 13.32 -7.75
CA GLY A 140 13.27 12.88 -7.72
C GLY A 140 12.50 13.41 -6.53
N ARG A 141 11.38 12.77 -6.26
CA ARG A 141 10.49 13.11 -5.15
C ARG A 141 10.10 11.90 -4.31
N VAL A 142 10.21 12.04 -3.00
CA VAL A 142 9.58 11.13 -2.04
C VAL A 142 8.50 11.89 -1.29
N THR A 143 7.30 11.34 -1.23
CA THR A 143 6.20 11.86 -0.41
C THR A 143 5.78 10.80 0.59
N MET A 144 5.61 11.17 1.85
CA MET A 144 5.17 10.27 2.91
C MET A 144 4.01 10.91 3.67
N ASP A 145 2.85 10.25 3.63
CA ASP A 145 1.67 10.63 4.39
C ASP A 145 1.41 9.59 5.47
N ALA A 146 1.59 9.99 6.73
CA ALA A 146 1.38 9.12 7.89
C ALA A 146 0.97 9.90 9.13
N GLN A 147 0.61 9.20 10.20
CA GLN A 147 0.51 9.83 11.52
C GLN A 147 1.89 10.01 12.14
N TYR A 148 2.78 9.04 11.95
CA TYR A 148 4.15 9.04 12.47
C TYR A 148 5.12 8.53 11.40
N ILE A 149 6.33 9.10 11.36
CA ILE A 149 7.41 8.63 10.50
C ILE A 149 8.62 8.29 11.36
N TYR A 150 9.19 7.11 11.13
CA TYR A 150 10.43 6.67 11.76
C TYR A 150 11.44 6.31 10.68
N GLN A 151 12.55 7.04 10.65
CA GLN A 151 13.63 6.83 9.70
C GLN A 151 14.88 6.36 10.43
N ASN A 152 15.29 5.13 10.12
CA ASN A 152 16.56 4.54 10.52
C ASN A 152 17.48 4.30 9.31
N GLY A 153 16.90 4.12 8.13
CA GLY A 153 17.59 4.00 6.87
C GLY A 153 17.81 5.33 6.16
N ASN A 154 18.01 5.26 4.84
CA ASN A 154 18.39 6.42 4.02
C ASN A 154 17.33 6.73 2.97
N ILE A 155 17.12 8.02 2.72
CA ILE A 155 16.26 8.51 1.64
C ILE A 155 17.11 9.45 0.78
N TRP A 156 17.27 9.13 -0.51
CA TRP A 156 18.06 9.91 -1.45
C TRP A 156 17.15 10.50 -2.52
N ALA A 157 17.18 11.82 -2.67
CA ALA A 157 16.40 12.54 -3.68
C ALA A 157 17.20 13.64 -4.38
N ASP A 158 18.51 13.75 -4.13
CA ASP A 158 19.38 14.78 -4.71
C ASP A 158 19.59 14.61 -6.22
N GLY A 159 20.02 15.70 -6.85
CA GLY A 159 20.36 15.77 -8.27
C GLY A 159 20.75 17.18 -8.67
N THR A 160 21.18 17.34 -9.93
CA THR A 160 21.72 18.62 -10.44
C THR A 160 20.70 19.77 -10.35
N ASN A 161 19.42 19.49 -10.59
CA ASN A 161 18.33 20.47 -10.44
C ASN A 161 17.56 20.34 -9.11
N GLY A 162 18.14 19.63 -8.13
CA GLY A 162 17.51 19.34 -6.84
C GLY A 162 16.44 18.26 -6.93
N GLY A 163 15.97 17.84 -5.77
CA GLY A 163 14.78 17.00 -5.59
C GLY A 163 14.14 17.27 -4.24
N ALA A 164 13.14 16.48 -3.86
CA ALA A 164 12.32 16.78 -2.69
C ALA A 164 11.95 15.55 -1.87
N ILE A 165 12.07 15.68 -0.55
CA ILE A 165 11.50 14.74 0.41
C ILE A 165 10.45 15.50 1.20
N VAL A 166 9.21 15.02 1.16
CA VAL A 166 8.06 15.67 1.77
C VAL A 166 7.44 14.74 2.81
N PHE A 167 7.48 15.17 4.06
CA PHE A 167 6.86 14.48 5.18
C PHE A 167 5.57 15.22 5.58
N ASN A 168 4.43 14.55 5.43
CA ASN A 168 3.15 15.01 5.92
C ASN A 168 2.73 14.10 7.08
N THR A 169 3.05 14.54 8.29
CA THR A 169 2.93 13.74 9.50
C THR A 169 2.78 14.62 10.74
N VAL A 170 2.36 14.01 11.84
CA VAL A 170 2.35 14.67 13.15
C VAL A 170 3.77 14.74 13.72
N SER A 171 4.59 13.72 13.48
CA SER A 171 5.97 13.66 13.97
C SER A 171 6.86 12.82 13.06
N VAL A 172 8.14 13.21 13.00
CA VAL A 172 9.22 12.47 12.35
C VAL A 172 10.32 12.22 13.38
N VAL A 173 10.86 11.00 13.39
CA VAL A 173 12.06 10.62 14.14
C VAL A 173 13.12 10.17 13.15
N PHE A 174 14.32 10.74 13.26
CA PHE A 174 15.51 10.34 12.53
C PHE A 174 16.50 9.70 13.50
N GLU A 175 16.85 8.44 13.27
CA GLU A 175 17.87 7.76 14.08
C GLU A 175 19.28 8.25 13.70
N PRO A 176 20.25 8.13 14.62
CA PRO A 176 21.64 8.47 14.34
C PRO A 176 22.18 7.75 13.10
N GLY A 177 22.72 8.53 12.16
CA GLY A 177 23.31 7.99 10.92
C GLY A 177 22.35 7.87 9.74
N SER A 178 21.05 8.11 9.94
CA SER A 178 20.09 8.26 8.85
C SER A 178 20.36 9.52 8.01
N GLN A 179 20.12 9.44 6.71
CA GLN A 179 20.33 10.55 5.77
C GLN A 179 19.09 10.83 4.91
N THR A 180 18.85 12.13 4.65
CA THR A 180 17.79 12.70 3.79
C THR A 180 18.33 13.92 3.07
#